data_AF-A0A0S8JRW9-F1
#
_entry.id   AF-A0A0S8JRW9-F1
#
_cell.length_a   1.000
_cell.length_b   1.000
_cell.length_c   1.000
_cell.angle_alpha   90.00
_cell.angle_beta   90.00
_cell.angle_gamma   90.00
#
_symmetry.space_group_name_H-M   'P 1'
#
loop_
_entity.id
_entity.type
_entity.pdbx_description
1 polymer ?
#
loop_
_entity_poly.entity_id
_entity_poly.type
_entity_poly.pdbx_seq_one_letter_code
_entity_poly.pdbx_strand_id
1 'polypeptide(L)'
;MLTKIVQWAQGEPEIRVVILEGSRASDCNTDALSDYDLNVFVTDGASFTSNNHWITIFDDVLVYQKEKFFHKNIEIPTRLVVYENSPKVDFSFWPIEMLHEIVDSKTLPEHYRNGYKVLLDKDNITQDMPAALFDGFVIGKPTKDEVLTTIYNFWFETYCIVKYLKRDSLWYAKVLENGPIKRFLLQMILWHESSKDDWKNNKIKEDTWRSLCKMTELFKKLSREVAAKLSIEYPGKSVAQIETYIRQLYNG
;
A
#
# COMPACT_ATOMS: atom_id res chain seq x y z
N MET A 1 20.45 -7.38 -4.73
CA MET A 1 19.31 -7.03 -5.60
C MET A 1 19.61 -5.80 -6.46
N LEU A 2 19.63 -4.57 -5.92
CA LEU A 2 19.78 -3.33 -6.71
C LEU A 2 20.94 -3.32 -7.72
N THR A 3 22.12 -3.85 -7.36
CA THR A 3 23.26 -3.95 -8.30
C THR A 3 22.90 -4.74 -9.56
N LYS A 4 22.22 -5.88 -9.42
CA LYS A 4 21.77 -6.71 -10.56
C LYS A 4 20.76 -5.94 -11.42
N ILE A 5 19.86 -5.19 -10.78
CA ILE A 5 18.85 -4.37 -11.45
C ILE A 5 19.49 -3.27 -12.27
N VAL A 6 20.44 -2.53 -11.68
CA VAL A 6 21.17 -1.47 -12.38
C VAL A 6 21.98 -2.05 -13.55
N GLN A 7 22.64 -3.20 -13.36
CA GLN A 7 23.38 -3.88 -14.44
C GLN A 7 22.48 -4.33 -15.59
N TRP A 8 21.34 -4.94 -15.28
CA TRP A 8 20.33 -5.30 -16.28
C TRP A 8 19.84 -4.06 -17.04
N ALA A 9 19.42 -3.02 -16.32
CA ALA A 9 18.93 -1.79 -16.92
C ALA A 9 19.99 -1.08 -17.76
N GLN A 10 21.26 -1.15 -17.39
CA GLN A 10 22.38 -0.63 -18.20
C GLN A 10 22.49 -1.37 -19.54
N GLY A 11 22.32 -2.70 -19.55
CA GLY A 11 22.40 -3.53 -20.74
C GLY A 11 21.21 -3.41 -21.70
N GLU A 12 20.03 -3.01 -21.20
CA GLU A 12 18.83 -2.85 -22.02
C GLU A 12 18.78 -1.46 -22.69
N PRO A 13 18.84 -1.34 -24.02
CA PRO A 13 18.87 -0.04 -24.71
C PRO A 13 17.58 0.77 -24.53
N GLU A 14 16.43 0.09 -24.43
CA GLU A 14 15.11 0.69 -24.25
C GLU A 14 14.95 1.34 -22.87
N ILE A 15 15.68 0.87 -21.85
CA ILE A 15 15.63 1.44 -20.50
C ILE A 15 16.53 2.67 -20.45
N ARG A 16 15.94 3.83 -20.17
CA ARG A 16 16.65 5.12 -20.11
C ARG A 16 16.94 5.56 -18.69
N VAL A 17 15.95 5.43 -17.81
CA VAL A 17 16.05 5.85 -16.40
C VAL A 17 15.42 4.79 -15.49
N VAL A 18 16.04 4.56 -14.33
CA VAL A 18 15.48 3.73 -13.27
C VAL A 18 15.45 4.54 -11.98
N ILE A 19 14.27 4.67 -11.39
CA ILE A 19 14.04 5.37 -10.14
C ILE A 19 13.46 4.38 -9.13
N LEU A 20 14.05 4.34 -7.94
CA LEU A 20 13.54 3.64 -6.78
C LEU A 20 12.62 4.58 -6.00
N GLU A 21 11.44 4.10 -5.62
CA GLU A 21 10.48 4.79 -4.76
C GLU A 21 10.17 3.97 -3.50
N GLY A 22 9.09 4.36 -2.82
CA GLY A 22 8.58 3.63 -1.68
C GLY A 22 9.49 3.71 -0.45
N SER A 23 9.35 2.74 0.44
CA SER A 23 10.02 2.76 1.75
C SER A 23 11.55 2.95 1.63
N ARG A 24 12.18 2.30 0.65
CA ARG A 24 13.63 2.34 0.41
C ARG A 24 14.15 3.67 -0.15
N ALA A 25 13.27 4.52 -0.66
CA ALA A 25 13.60 5.87 -1.11
C ALA A 25 13.18 6.98 -0.13
N SER A 26 12.35 6.65 0.86
CA SER A 26 11.86 7.56 1.89
C SER A 26 12.76 7.67 3.13
N ASP A 27 12.41 8.59 4.03
CA ASP A 27 13.08 8.82 5.33
C ASP A 27 12.73 7.79 6.42
N CYS A 28 12.11 6.66 6.06
CA CYS A 28 11.77 5.62 7.01
C CYS A 28 12.90 4.60 7.18
N ASN A 29 12.92 3.94 8.35
CA ASN A 29 13.79 2.78 8.55
C ASN A 29 13.31 1.64 7.66
N THR A 30 14.23 1.08 6.88
CA THR A 30 13.99 -0.12 6.09
C THR A 30 14.71 -1.32 6.67
N ASP A 31 14.20 -2.50 6.36
CA ASP A 31 14.70 -3.77 6.85
C ASP A 31 14.81 -4.80 5.71
N ALA A 32 15.08 -6.04 6.08
CA ALA A 32 15.19 -7.16 5.13
C ALA A 32 13.84 -7.55 4.50
N LEU A 33 12.70 -7.11 5.06
CA LEU A 33 11.36 -7.38 4.53
C LEU A 33 10.85 -6.26 3.62
N SER A 34 11.55 -5.13 3.55
CA SER A 34 11.13 -4.00 2.74
C SER A 34 11.24 -4.32 1.24
N ASP A 35 10.16 -4.11 0.50
CA ASP A 35 10.08 -4.33 -0.95
C ASP A 35 10.95 -3.32 -1.73
N TYR A 36 11.15 -3.57 -3.02
CA TYR A 36 11.74 -2.63 -3.97
C TYR A 36 10.68 -2.15 -4.96
N ASP A 37 10.34 -0.87 -4.93
CA ASP A 37 9.38 -0.27 -5.84
C ASP A 37 10.14 0.52 -6.93
N LEU A 38 10.11 0.03 -8.17
CA LEU A 38 10.93 0.55 -9.27
C LEU A 38 10.08 1.11 -10.39
N ASN A 39 10.33 2.37 -10.72
CA ASN A 39 9.85 3.00 -11.94
C ASN A 39 10.95 2.94 -13.00
N VAL A 40 10.69 2.17 -14.05
CA VAL A 40 11.58 1.94 -15.18
C VAL A 40 11.06 2.74 -16.36
N PHE A 41 11.75 3.82 -16.71
CA PHE A 41 11.36 4.67 -17.83
C PHE A 41 11.99 4.16 -19.12
N VAL A 42 11.15 3.94 -20.12
CA VAL A 42 11.49 3.25 -21.37
C VAL A 42 11.05 4.04 -22.59
N THR A 43 11.79 3.88 -23.69
CA THR A 43 11.39 4.36 -25.01
C THR A 43 10.29 3.47 -25.61
N ASP A 44 10.40 2.15 -25.45
CA ASP A 44 9.35 1.18 -25.76
C ASP A 44 9.23 0.10 -24.67
N GLY A 45 8.04 -0.02 -24.07
CA GLY A 45 7.74 -1.01 -23.04
C GLY A 45 7.23 -2.37 -23.56
N ALA A 46 7.06 -2.53 -24.87
CA ALA A 46 6.47 -3.74 -25.46
C ALA A 46 7.27 -5.01 -25.13
N SER A 47 8.60 -4.93 -25.12
CA SER A 47 9.51 -6.05 -24.83
C SER A 47 9.31 -6.60 -23.40
N PHE A 48 9.16 -5.72 -22.41
CA PHE A 48 9.00 -6.08 -21.00
C PHE A 48 7.59 -6.56 -20.65
N THR A 49 6.60 -6.21 -21.48
CA THR A 49 5.20 -6.61 -21.28
C THR A 49 4.82 -7.89 -22.02
N SER A 50 5.41 -8.12 -23.19
CA SER A 50 5.17 -9.31 -24.01
C SER A 50 5.93 -10.55 -23.51
N ASN A 51 7.13 -10.37 -22.96
CA ASN A 51 7.94 -11.45 -22.38
C ASN A 51 8.33 -11.11 -20.93
N ASN A 52 8.18 -12.09 -20.02
CA ASN A 52 8.53 -11.91 -18.60
C ASN A 52 9.80 -12.68 -18.20
N HIS A 53 10.51 -13.33 -19.13
CA HIS A 53 11.71 -14.12 -18.79
C HIS A 53 12.81 -13.29 -18.13
N TRP A 54 12.87 -11.98 -18.42
CA TRP A 54 13.82 -11.06 -17.80
C TRP A 54 13.71 -11.01 -16.26
N ILE A 55 12.56 -11.31 -15.67
CA ILE A 55 12.40 -11.30 -14.20
C ILE A 55 13.26 -12.39 -13.53
N THR A 56 13.66 -13.45 -14.24
CA THR A 56 14.49 -14.53 -13.69
C THR A 56 15.98 -14.16 -13.63
N ILE A 57 16.38 -12.98 -14.13
CA ILE A 57 17.77 -12.51 -14.09
C ILE A 57 18.21 -12.22 -12.65
N PHE A 58 17.27 -11.85 -11.78
CA PHE A 58 17.60 -11.29 -10.47
C PHE A 58 17.73 -12.35 -9.38
N ASP A 59 16.85 -13.34 -9.38
CA ASP A 59 16.77 -14.45 -8.42
C ASP A 59 15.71 -15.46 -8.92
N ASP A 60 15.56 -16.58 -8.22
CA ASP A 60 14.52 -17.57 -8.49
C ASP A 60 13.13 -17.01 -8.13
N VAL A 61 12.20 -17.10 -9.09
CA VAL A 61 10.86 -16.50 -9.01
C VAL A 61 9.90 -17.49 -8.35
N LEU A 62 9.33 -17.12 -7.20
CA LEU A 62 8.29 -17.91 -6.55
C LEU A 62 6.92 -17.66 -7.20
N VAL A 63 6.59 -16.38 -7.42
CA VAL A 63 5.33 -15.97 -8.06
C VAL A 63 5.49 -14.57 -8.64
N TYR A 64 4.76 -14.28 -9.71
CA TYR A 64 4.64 -12.93 -10.23
C TYR A 64 3.20 -12.61 -10.66
N GLN A 65 2.86 -11.33 -10.61
CA GLN A 65 1.56 -10.80 -11.01
C GLN A 65 1.73 -9.74 -12.10
N LYS A 66 0.85 -9.80 -13.11
CA LYS A 66 0.74 -8.76 -14.13
C LYS A 66 -0.32 -7.77 -13.68
N GLU A 67 0.11 -6.56 -13.39
CA GLU A 67 -0.78 -5.47 -13.01
C GLU A 67 -0.70 -4.33 -14.02
N LYS A 68 -1.70 -3.46 -13.93
CA LYS A 68 -1.80 -2.23 -14.71
C LYS A 68 -2.44 -1.17 -13.85
N PHE A 69 -1.84 0.00 -13.77
CA PHE A 69 -2.51 1.17 -13.22
C PHE A 69 -2.51 2.30 -14.24
N PHE A 70 -3.30 3.34 -13.97
CA PHE A 70 -3.45 4.46 -14.88
C PHE A 70 -2.87 5.72 -14.27
N HIS A 71 -1.99 6.40 -15.01
CA HIS A 71 -1.53 7.74 -14.69
C HIS A 71 -2.00 8.69 -15.79
N LYS A 72 -2.86 9.68 -15.47
CA LYS A 72 -3.42 10.64 -16.44
C LYS A 72 -3.95 9.98 -17.74
N ASN A 73 -4.62 8.83 -17.60
CA ASN A 73 -5.16 7.97 -18.67
C ASN A 73 -4.15 7.12 -19.45
N ILE A 74 -2.87 7.14 -19.09
CA ILE A 74 -1.86 6.26 -19.65
C ILE A 74 -1.80 4.99 -18.80
N GLU A 75 -1.93 3.84 -19.46
CA GLU A 75 -1.74 2.55 -18.82
C GLU A 75 -0.25 2.34 -18.54
N ILE A 76 0.09 2.11 -17.28
CA ILE A 76 1.42 1.77 -16.82
C ILE A 76 1.44 0.27 -16.49
N PRO A 77 2.10 -0.55 -17.32
CA PRO A 77 2.24 -1.97 -17.05
C PRO A 77 3.17 -2.21 -15.86
N THR A 78 2.74 -3.09 -14.96
CA THR A 78 3.49 -3.42 -13.75
C THR A 78 3.71 -4.92 -13.61
N ARG A 79 4.86 -5.31 -13.05
CA ARG A 79 5.19 -6.67 -12.65
C ARG A 79 5.53 -6.68 -11.17
N LEU A 80 4.67 -7.31 -10.37
CA LEU A 80 4.93 -7.57 -8.96
C LEU A 80 5.58 -8.94 -8.87
N VAL A 81 6.81 -9.03 -8.39
CA VAL A 81 7.59 -10.29 -8.41
C VAL A 81 8.07 -10.64 -7.01
N VAL A 82 7.73 -11.84 -6.55
CA VAL A 82 8.25 -12.41 -5.30
C VAL A 82 9.34 -13.41 -5.63
N TYR A 83 10.50 -13.23 -5.01
CA TYR A 83 11.68 -14.08 -5.18
C TYR A 83 11.89 -14.99 -3.98
N GLU A 84 12.63 -16.08 -4.18
CA GLU A 84 12.91 -17.07 -3.13
C GLU A 84 13.84 -16.53 -2.06
N ASN A 85 14.94 -15.87 -2.46
CA ASN A 85 16.00 -15.44 -1.56
C ASN A 85 16.13 -13.91 -1.46
N SER A 86 15.21 -13.18 -2.08
CA SER A 86 15.23 -11.73 -2.17
C SER A 86 13.87 -11.11 -1.87
N PRO A 87 13.83 -9.86 -1.34
CA PRO A 87 12.57 -9.14 -1.16
C PRO A 87 11.80 -9.00 -2.47
N LYS A 88 10.48 -8.80 -2.35
CA LYS A 88 9.60 -8.56 -3.47
C LYS A 88 10.05 -7.30 -4.24
N VAL A 89 9.91 -7.34 -5.56
CA VAL A 89 10.23 -6.21 -6.45
C VAL A 89 9.04 -5.91 -7.33
N ASP A 90 8.60 -4.65 -7.31
CA ASP A 90 7.56 -4.12 -8.17
C ASP A 90 8.21 -3.29 -9.28
N PHE A 91 8.05 -3.72 -10.53
CA PHE A 91 8.55 -3.02 -11.70
C PHE A 91 7.40 -2.38 -12.46
N SER A 92 7.39 -1.05 -12.54
CA SER A 92 6.44 -0.28 -13.33
C SER A 92 7.14 0.30 -14.55
N PHE A 93 6.62 0.05 -15.74
CA PHE A 93 7.22 0.47 -17.00
C PHE A 93 6.55 1.72 -17.53
N TRP A 94 7.25 2.84 -17.45
CA TRP A 94 6.73 4.16 -17.80
C TRP A 94 7.27 4.61 -19.16
N PRO A 95 6.43 5.19 -20.04
CA PRO A 95 6.94 5.91 -21.19
C PRO A 95 7.86 7.05 -20.75
N ILE A 96 8.99 7.24 -21.45
CA ILE A 96 9.98 8.26 -21.08
C ILE A 96 9.42 9.68 -21.12
N GLU A 97 8.39 9.92 -21.95
CA GLU A 97 7.68 11.19 -22.07
C GLU A 97 7.07 11.63 -20.74
N MET A 98 6.67 10.68 -19.89
CA MET A 98 6.13 11.00 -18.57
C MET A 98 7.18 11.60 -17.64
N LEU A 99 8.44 11.17 -17.75
CA LEU A 99 9.52 11.75 -16.96
C LEU A 99 9.81 13.18 -17.41
N HIS A 100 9.81 13.43 -18.72
CA HIS A 100 9.93 14.77 -19.28
C HIS A 100 8.81 15.69 -18.77
N GLU A 101 7.56 15.22 -18.76
CA GLU A 101 6.44 16.00 -18.20
C GLU A 101 6.65 16.35 -16.72
N ILE A 102 7.14 15.41 -15.91
CA ILE A 102 7.43 15.64 -14.48
C ILE A 102 8.49 16.73 -14.31
N VAL A 103 9.58 16.65 -15.08
CA VAL A 103 10.68 17.62 -15.05
C VAL A 103 10.21 19.00 -15.53
N ASP A 104 9.53 19.06 -16.67
CA ASP A 104 9.07 20.32 -17.28
C ASP A 104 8.02 21.03 -16.42
N SER A 105 7.08 20.27 -15.86
CA SER A 105 6.04 20.81 -14.98
C SER A 105 6.54 21.15 -13.57
N LYS A 106 7.75 20.70 -13.22
CA LYS A 106 8.34 20.80 -11.88
C LYS A 106 7.40 20.31 -10.77
N THR A 107 6.55 19.35 -11.11
CA THR A 107 5.53 18.80 -10.21
C THR A 107 5.77 17.32 -10.05
N LEU A 108 6.19 16.90 -8.84
CA LEU A 108 6.37 15.50 -8.53
C LEU A 108 5.00 14.79 -8.48
N PRO A 109 4.89 13.58 -9.06
CA PRO A 109 3.77 12.70 -8.78
C PRO A 109 3.68 12.34 -7.29
N GLU A 110 2.47 12.05 -6.83
CA GLU A 110 2.21 11.71 -5.42
C GLU A 110 3.07 10.54 -4.91
N HIS A 111 3.39 9.55 -5.75
CA HIS A 111 4.22 8.41 -5.36
C HIS A 111 5.69 8.77 -5.08
N TYR A 112 6.22 9.86 -5.65
CA TYR A 112 7.55 10.39 -5.36
C TYR A 112 7.61 11.37 -4.19
N ARG A 113 6.44 11.79 -3.69
CA ARG A 113 6.33 12.80 -2.64
C ARG A 113 7.03 12.39 -1.35
N ASN A 114 7.08 11.08 -1.06
CA ASN A 114 7.77 10.51 0.08
C ASN A 114 9.26 10.23 -0.12
N GLY A 115 9.82 10.56 -1.27
CA GLY A 115 11.21 10.30 -1.61
C GLY A 115 11.32 9.41 -2.84
N TYR A 116 12.36 9.68 -3.62
CA TYR A 116 12.77 8.87 -4.75
C TYR A 116 14.30 8.86 -4.83
N LYS A 117 14.88 7.79 -5.39
CA LYS A 117 16.31 7.66 -5.61
C LYS A 117 16.56 7.27 -7.06
N VAL A 118 17.28 8.11 -7.79
CA VAL A 118 17.72 7.79 -9.15
C VAL A 118 18.81 6.72 -9.06
N LEU A 119 18.53 5.54 -9.62
CA LEU A 119 19.48 4.42 -9.66
C LEU A 119 20.29 4.39 -10.95
N LEU A 120 19.67 4.83 -12.05
CA LEU A 120 20.27 4.92 -13.37
C LEU A 120 19.61 6.06 -14.13
N ASP A 121 20.42 6.87 -14.81
CA ASP A 121 19.95 7.88 -15.76
C ASP A 121 20.96 7.97 -16.90
N LYS A 122 20.61 7.43 -18.07
CA LYS A 122 21.48 7.38 -19.24
C LYS A 122 21.52 8.70 -20.01
N ASP A 123 20.52 9.54 -19.82
CA ASP A 123 20.25 10.73 -20.63
C ASP A 123 20.42 12.03 -19.84
N ASN A 124 20.72 11.94 -18.54
CA ASN A 124 20.80 13.05 -17.59
C ASN A 124 19.48 13.85 -17.47
N ILE A 125 18.33 13.18 -17.64
CA ILE A 125 16.99 13.81 -17.60
C ILE A 125 16.63 14.23 -16.16
N THR A 126 17.12 13.51 -15.16
CA THR A 126 16.69 13.66 -13.75
C THR A 126 17.38 14.79 -13.00
N GLN A 127 18.32 15.51 -13.62
CA GLN A 127 19.09 16.58 -12.97
C GLN A 127 18.20 17.72 -12.44
N ASP A 128 17.10 18.00 -13.15
CA ASP A 128 16.16 19.08 -12.82
C ASP A 128 14.88 18.57 -12.12
N MET A 129 14.84 17.31 -11.66
CA MET A 129 13.67 16.84 -10.91
C MET A 129 13.53 17.58 -9.56
N PRO A 130 12.31 17.94 -9.15
CA PRO A 130 12.08 18.62 -7.87
C PRO A 130 12.45 17.70 -6.71
N ALA A 131 12.95 18.26 -5.60
CA ALA A 131 13.15 17.49 -4.38
C ALA A 131 11.82 16.99 -3.81
N ALA A 132 11.82 15.77 -3.26
CA ALA A 132 10.67 15.22 -2.54
C ALA A 132 10.36 16.05 -1.28
N LEU A 133 9.07 16.15 -0.95
CA LEU A 133 8.60 16.93 0.20
C LEU A 133 8.66 16.14 1.52
N PHE A 134 8.74 14.80 1.43
CA PHE A 134 8.74 13.87 2.57
C PHE A 134 7.55 14.05 3.52
N ASP A 135 6.43 14.56 3.01
CA ASP A 135 5.25 14.94 3.78
C ASP A 135 4.12 13.90 3.74
N GLY A 136 4.37 12.69 3.24
CA GLY A 136 3.48 11.57 3.48
C GLY A 136 2.21 11.54 2.63
N PHE A 137 1.44 10.47 2.85
CA PHE A 137 0.01 10.51 2.58
C PHE A 137 -0.63 11.42 3.64
N VAL A 138 -1.07 12.60 3.24
CA VAL A 138 -1.71 13.58 4.12
C VAL A 138 -3.21 13.30 4.16
N ILE A 139 -3.74 12.92 5.32
CA ILE A 139 -5.19 12.83 5.53
C ILE A 139 -5.74 14.25 5.65
N GLY A 140 -6.22 14.78 4.53
CA GLY A 140 -6.91 16.06 4.51
C GLY A 140 -8.18 16.02 5.35
N LYS A 141 -8.54 17.16 5.94
CA LYS A 141 -9.85 17.36 6.55
C LYS A 141 -10.92 17.13 5.48
N PRO A 142 -11.86 16.18 5.67
CA PRO A 142 -12.85 15.90 4.67
C PRO A 142 -13.86 17.04 4.58
N THR A 143 -14.39 17.22 3.38
CA THR A 143 -15.56 18.05 3.13
C THR A 143 -16.80 17.44 3.75
N LYS A 144 -17.83 18.27 3.95
CA LYS A 144 -19.15 17.81 4.41
C LYS A 144 -19.71 16.70 3.51
N ASP A 145 -19.55 16.83 2.20
CA ASP A 145 -20.11 15.90 1.24
C ASP A 145 -19.39 14.54 1.25
N GLU A 146 -18.07 14.52 1.42
CA GLU A 146 -17.30 13.27 1.60
C GLU A 146 -17.70 12.51 2.86
N VAL A 147 -17.91 13.23 3.98
CA VAL A 147 -18.38 12.63 5.24
C VAL A 147 -19.78 12.05 5.06
N LEU A 148 -20.72 12.83 4.53
CA LEU A 148 -22.10 12.38 4.34
C LEU A 148 -22.17 11.20 3.36
N THR A 149 -21.42 11.25 2.26
CA THR A 149 -21.35 10.15 1.28
C THR A 149 -20.85 8.87 1.93
N THR A 150 -19.80 8.94 2.74
CA THR A 150 -19.26 7.77 3.45
C THR A 150 -20.28 7.18 4.43
N ILE A 151 -20.99 8.02 5.18
CA ILE A 151 -22.06 7.60 6.09
C ILE A 151 -23.19 6.92 5.32
N TYR A 152 -23.69 7.53 4.24
CA TYR A 152 -24.79 6.97 3.46
C TYR A 152 -24.41 5.65 2.79
N ASN A 153 -23.21 5.55 2.23
CA ASN A 153 -22.73 4.31 1.62
C ASN A 153 -22.60 3.18 2.66
N PHE A 154 -22.09 3.48 3.86
CA PHE A 154 -22.01 2.48 4.94
C PHE A 154 -23.38 1.92 5.29
N TRP A 155 -24.37 2.78 5.51
CA TRP A 155 -25.71 2.33 5.89
C TRP A 155 -26.46 1.65 4.74
N PHE A 156 -26.28 2.13 3.50
CA PHE A 156 -26.85 1.50 2.32
C PHE A 156 -26.34 0.05 2.16
N GLU A 157 -25.03 -0.15 2.24
CA GLU A 157 -24.46 -1.50 2.13
C GLU A 157 -24.83 -2.39 3.32
N THR A 158 -24.94 -1.81 4.53
CA THR A 158 -25.41 -2.54 5.72
C THR A 158 -26.83 -3.06 5.52
N TYR A 159 -27.72 -2.23 4.97
CA TYR A 159 -29.08 -2.65 4.62
C TYR A 159 -29.07 -3.79 3.59
N CYS A 160 -28.23 -3.71 2.55
CA CYS A 160 -28.06 -4.78 1.57
C CYS A 160 -27.57 -6.09 2.22
N ILE A 161 -26.57 -6.02 3.10
CA ILE A 161 -26.06 -7.18 3.85
C ILE A 161 -27.17 -7.86 4.63
N VAL A 162 -28.00 -7.11 5.37
CA VAL A 162 -29.12 -7.68 6.15
C VAL A 162 -30.10 -8.42 5.24
N LYS A 163 -30.41 -7.87 4.05
CA LYS A 163 -31.25 -8.55 3.05
C LYS A 163 -30.62 -9.84 2.54
N TYR A 164 -29.31 -9.84 2.28
CA TYR A 164 -28.60 -11.03 1.81
C TYR A 164 -28.53 -12.10 2.89
N LEU A 165 -28.26 -11.73 4.14
CA LEU A 165 -28.28 -12.66 5.27
C LEU A 165 -29.66 -13.28 5.46
N LYS A 166 -30.75 -12.49 5.34
CA LYS A 166 -32.12 -13.00 5.46
C LYS A 166 -32.51 -13.97 4.33
N ARG A 167 -31.80 -13.93 3.21
CA ARG A 167 -32.02 -14.78 2.02
C ARG A 167 -30.98 -15.90 1.91
N ASP A 168 -30.22 -16.17 2.97
CA ASP A 168 -29.12 -17.14 2.99
C ASP A 168 -28.08 -16.94 1.87
N SER A 169 -27.98 -15.72 1.35
CA SER A 169 -27.02 -15.31 0.30
C SER A 169 -25.69 -14.92 0.94
N LEU A 170 -25.09 -15.86 1.67
CA LEU A 170 -23.96 -15.60 2.58
C LEU A 170 -22.72 -15.06 1.87
N TRP A 171 -22.44 -15.52 0.64
CA TRP A 171 -21.31 -15.02 -0.15
C TRP A 171 -21.42 -13.50 -0.40
N TYR A 172 -22.56 -13.02 -0.88
CA TYR A 172 -22.78 -11.60 -1.13
C TYR A 172 -22.75 -10.76 0.14
N ALA A 173 -23.33 -11.27 1.22
CA ALA A 173 -23.22 -10.63 2.53
C ALA A 173 -21.76 -10.48 2.96
N LYS A 174 -20.93 -11.53 2.78
CA LYS A 174 -19.51 -11.50 3.13
C LYS A 174 -18.67 -10.64 2.21
N VAL A 175 -18.96 -10.58 0.91
CA VAL A 175 -18.27 -9.67 -0.03
C VAL A 175 -18.50 -8.21 0.37
N LEU A 176 -19.75 -7.82 0.66
CA LEU A 176 -20.06 -6.45 1.08
C LEU A 176 -19.48 -6.11 2.46
N GLU A 177 -19.56 -7.06 3.40
CA GLU A 177 -19.00 -6.90 4.74
C GLU A 177 -17.47 -6.72 4.69
N ASN A 178 -16.76 -7.55 3.92
CA ASN A 178 -15.30 -7.56 3.89
C ASN A 178 -14.69 -6.55 2.91
N GLY A 179 -15.47 -5.99 1.99
CA GLY A 179 -15.04 -4.93 1.09
C GLY A 179 -15.56 -3.55 1.53
N PRO A 180 -16.67 -3.07 0.95
CA PRO A 180 -17.21 -1.72 1.18
C PRO A 180 -17.36 -1.34 2.67
N ILE A 181 -18.00 -2.18 3.48
CA ILE A 181 -18.27 -1.84 4.89
C ILE A 181 -16.98 -1.61 5.68
N LYS A 182 -16.01 -2.52 5.56
CA LYS A 182 -14.71 -2.35 6.23
C LYS A 182 -13.97 -1.12 5.73
N ARG A 183 -14.03 -0.81 4.43
CA ARG A 183 -13.41 0.39 3.87
C ARG A 183 -14.00 1.66 4.47
N PHE A 184 -15.33 1.80 4.50
CA PHE A 184 -15.98 2.98 5.07
C PHE A 184 -15.74 3.12 6.57
N LEU A 185 -15.73 2.00 7.30
CA LEU A 185 -15.39 1.99 8.72
C LEU A 185 -13.95 2.48 8.95
N LEU A 186 -12.98 1.98 8.19
CA LEU A 186 -11.59 2.40 8.30
C LEU A 186 -11.43 3.90 7.98
N GLN A 187 -12.08 4.38 6.92
CA GLN A 187 -12.06 5.80 6.57
C GLN A 187 -12.60 6.68 7.71
N MET A 188 -13.71 6.27 8.33
CA MET A 188 -14.29 7.01 9.45
C MET A 188 -13.41 6.97 10.70
N ILE A 189 -12.73 5.86 10.96
CA ILE A 189 -11.76 5.77 12.06
C ILE A 189 -10.58 6.73 11.81
N LEU A 190 -10.01 6.72 10.61
CA LEU A 190 -8.93 7.63 10.22
C LEU A 190 -9.35 9.09 10.41
N TRP A 191 -10.53 9.48 9.90
CA TRP A 191 -11.07 10.83 10.10
C TRP A 191 -11.33 11.18 11.56
N HIS A 192 -11.87 10.26 12.34
CA HIS A 192 -12.13 10.48 13.75
C HIS A 192 -10.83 10.72 14.54
N GLU A 193 -9.81 9.88 14.34
CA GLU A 193 -8.54 10.07 15.04
C GLU A 193 -7.81 11.33 14.58
N SER A 194 -7.74 11.59 13.27
CA SER A 194 -7.15 12.82 12.72
C SER A 194 -7.84 14.08 13.25
N SER A 195 -9.16 14.02 13.50
CA SER A 195 -9.91 15.16 14.06
C SER A 195 -9.52 15.52 15.50
N LYS A 196 -8.91 14.61 16.27
CA LYS A 196 -8.51 14.85 17.67
C LYS A 196 -7.31 15.78 17.78
N ASP A 197 -6.49 15.85 16.75
CA ASP A 197 -5.34 16.76 16.66
C ASP A 197 -5.53 17.81 15.56
N ASP A 198 -6.78 18.21 15.30
CA ASP A 198 -7.11 19.26 14.32
C ASP A 198 -6.48 19.00 12.93
N TRP A 199 -6.36 17.73 12.55
CA TRP A 199 -5.79 17.27 11.27
C TRP A 199 -4.29 17.60 11.10
N LYS A 200 -3.57 17.83 12.20
CA LYS A 200 -2.15 18.25 12.21
C LYS A 200 -1.16 17.08 12.19
N ASN A 201 -1.43 16.00 12.93
CA ASN A 201 -0.60 14.78 12.92
C ASN A 201 -1.23 13.67 12.08
N ASN A 202 -0.98 13.72 10.77
CA ASN A 202 -1.49 12.74 9.80
C ASN A 202 -0.60 11.48 9.68
N LYS A 203 -0.05 10.96 10.79
CA LYS A 203 0.72 9.71 10.77
C LYS A 203 -0.20 8.52 11.02
N ILE A 204 -0.48 7.75 9.95
CA ILE A 204 -1.29 6.51 9.90
C ILE A 204 -0.92 5.47 11.00
N LYS A 205 0.29 5.56 11.56
CA LYS A 205 0.81 4.62 12.57
C LYS A 205 -0.08 4.53 13.82
N GLU A 206 -0.39 5.65 14.48
CA GLU A 206 -1.17 5.61 15.74
C GLU A 206 -2.61 5.15 15.51
N ASP A 207 -3.23 5.55 14.40
CA ASP A 207 -4.62 5.22 14.07
C ASP A 207 -4.80 3.73 13.74
N THR A 208 -3.80 3.13 13.11
CA THR A 208 -3.77 1.68 12.82
C THR A 208 -3.60 0.87 14.09
N TRP A 209 -2.71 1.29 15.00
CA TRP A 209 -2.55 0.65 16.31
C TRP A 209 -3.81 0.75 17.16
N ARG A 210 -4.48 1.91 17.17
CA ARG A 210 -5.74 2.09 17.88
C ARG A 210 -6.85 1.20 17.31
N SER A 211 -6.91 1.07 15.99
CA SER A 211 -7.83 0.14 15.32
C SER A 211 -7.57 -1.32 15.72
N LEU A 212 -6.31 -1.76 15.74
CA LEU A 212 -5.92 -3.10 16.19
C LEU A 212 -6.30 -3.34 17.66
N CYS A 213 -6.04 -2.38 18.54
CA CYS A 213 -6.43 -2.44 19.94
C CYS A 213 -7.96 -2.58 20.10
N LYS A 214 -8.76 -1.82 19.33
CA LYS A 214 -10.23 -1.93 19.37
C LYS A 214 -10.74 -3.28 18.86
N MET A 215 -10.13 -3.82 17.80
CA MET A 215 -10.48 -5.15 17.29
C MET A 215 -10.13 -6.27 18.27
N THR A 216 -8.96 -6.19 18.92
CA THR A 216 -8.52 -7.18 19.92
C THR A 216 -9.38 -7.15 21.18
N GLU A 217 -9.79 -5.96 21.64
CA GLU A 217 -10.76 -5.80 22.73
C GLU A 217 -12.08 -6.52 22.43
N LEU A 218 -12.63 -6.29 21.24
CA LEU A 218 -13.88 -6.92 20.80
C LEU A 218 -13.74 -8.45 20.67
N PHE A 219 -12.66 -8.93 20.06
CA PHE A 219 -12.40 -10.37 19.89
C PHE A 219 -12.26 -11.08 21.24
N LYS A 220 -11.53 -10.49 22.19
CA LYS A 220 -11.37 -11.03 23.55
C LYS A 220 -12.70 -11.15 24.27
N LYS A 221 -13.58 -10.14 24.14
CA LYS A 221 -14.93 -10.20 24.72
C LYS A 221 -15.73 -11.38 24.15
N LEU A 222 -15.83 -11.47 22.83
CA LEU A 222 -16.64 -12.50 22.16
C LEU A 222 -16.09 -13.91 22.40
N SER A 223 -14.77 -14.09 22.30
CA SER A 223 -14.14 -15.40 22.51
C SER A 223 -14.29 -15.91 23.95
N ARG A 224 -14.27 -15.01 24.95
CA ARG A 224 -14.60 -15.36 26.34
C ARG A 224 -16.04 -15.83 26.51
N GLU A 225 -16.99 -15.11 25.91
CA GLU A 225 -18.42 -15.48 25.97
C GLU A 225 -18.68 -16.85 25.32
N VAL A 226 -18.03 -17.14 24.19
CA VAL A 226 -18.13 -18.44 23.51
C VAL A 226 -17.48 -19.55 24.34
N ALA A 227 -16.27 -19.32 24.87
CA ALA A 227 -15.58 -20.30 25.72
C ALA A 227 -16.41 -20.67 26.95
N ALA A 228 -17.05 -19.69 27.60
CA ALA A 228 -17.94 -19.92 28.73
C ALA A 228 -19.15 -20.78 28.35
N LYS A 229 -19.81 -20.49 27.22
CA LYS A 229 -20.97 -21.26 26.73
C LYS A 229 -20.63 -22.70 26.36
N LEU A 230 -19.40 -22.95 25.93
CA LEU A 230 -18.91 -24.28 25.55
C LEU A 230 -18.17 -25.00 26.67
N SER A 231 -18.10 -24.40 27.87
CA SER A 231 -17.32 -24.91 29.01
C SER A 231 -15.84 -25.17 28.66
N ILE A 232 -15.28 -24.36 27.76
CA ILE A 232 -13.86 -24.38 27.38
C ILE A 232 -13.10 -23.45 28.33
N GLU A 233 -11.99 -23.91 28.88
CA GLU A 233 -11.09 -23.06 29.66
C GLU A 233 -10.49 -21.97 28.76
N TYR A 234 -10.75 -20.71 29.10
CA TYR A 234 -10.24 -19.59 28.32
C TYR A 234 -8.75 -19.38 28.58
N PRO A 235 -7.89 -19.29 27.54
CA PRO A 235 -6.43 -19.13 27.70
C PRO A 235 -6.04 -17.70 28.11
N GLY A 236 -6.52 -17.24 29.26
CA GLY A 236 -6.39 -15.86 29.72
C GLY A 236 -4.94 -15.42 29.92
N LYS A 237 -4.05 -16.34 30.33
CA LYS A 237 -2.63 -16.06 30.54
C LYS A 237 -1.92 -15.70 29.23
N SER A 238 -2.11 -16.52 28.19
CA SER A 238 -1.52 -16.28 26.87
C SER A 238 -2.07 -15.02 26.21
N VAL A 239 -3.39 -14.78 26.32
CA VAL A 239 -4.01 -13.55 25.81
C VAL A 239 -3.46 -12.31 26.52
N ALA A 240 -3.29 -12.35 27.85
CA ALA A 240 -2.72 -11.24 28.60
C ALA A 240 -1.25 -10.96 28.21
N GLN A 241 -0.45 -11.99 27.98
CA GLN A 241 0.94 -11.83 27.50
C GLN A 241 1.01 -11.13 26.13
N ILE A 242 0.12 -11.50 25.21
CA ILE A 242 0.01 -10.85 23.89
C ILE A 242 -0.47 -9.40 24.04
N GLU A 243 -1.46 -9.12 24.90
CA GLU A 243 -1.91 -7.74 25.16
C GLU A 243 -0.80 -6.87 25.77
N THR A 244 0.02 -7.42 26.68
CA THR A 244 1.20 -6.73 27.22
C THR A 244 2.20 -6.42 26.13
N TYR A 245 2.51 -7.39 25.27
CA TYR A 245 3.43 -7.21 24.15
C TYR A 245 2.94 -6.12 23.17
N ILE A 246 1.65 -6.15 22.80
CA ILE A 246 1.04 -5.12 21.95
C ILE A 246 1.15 -3.73 22.59
N ARG A 247 0.87 -3.59 23.90
CA ARG A 247 0.99 -2.30 24.60
C ARG A 247 2.43 -1.80 24.70
N GLN A 248 3.40 -2.69 24.87
CA GLN A 248 4.82 -2.34 24.90
C GLN A 248 5.27 -1.79 23.55
N LEU A 249 4.84 -2.41 22.45
CA LEU A 249 5.14 -1.92 21.10
C LEU A 249 4.36 -0.65 20.72
N TYR A 250 3.18 -0.43 21.29
CA TYR A 250 2.40 0.80 21.06
C TYR A 250 2.96 2.02 21.79
N ASN A 251 3.52 1.82 23.00
CA ASN A 251 4.02 2.91 23.84
C ASN A 251 5.53 3.20 23.68
N GLY A 252 6.25 2.40 22.89
CA GLY A 252 7.69 2.55 22.64
C GLY A 252 7.97 3.03 21.22
#